data_AF-A0A3L7PCQ9-F1
#
_entry.id   AF-A0A3L7PCQ9-F1
#
_cell.length_a   1.000
_cell.length_b   1.000
_cell.length_c   1.000
_cell.angle_alpha   90.00
_cell.angle_beta   90.00
_cell.angle_gamma   90.00
#
_symmetry.space_group_name_H-M   'P 1'
#
loop_
_entity.id
_entity.type
_entity.pdbx_description
1 polymer ?
#
loop_
_entity_poly.entity_id
_entity_poly.type
_entity_poly.pdbx_seq_one_letter_code
_entity_poly.pdbx_strand_id
1 'polypeptide(L)'
;MRIPRHFTLSLFYAERFLVALLLLTATSTTILVAQEGPGVVSRQFIYDVAPYPECHASTIEETPKGLIAAWFGGTGEKFPDVGIWVSRHVDGKWTESVEVANGIQYTLADGKVHRHPTWNPVLFQMPGGPLLLFWKCGPRPDNWWGMMSRSTDDGVSWSVAERLPEHIDGPVRNKPVLLSNGSLLCGSSTEHEGWRVHFELTSDKGRTWTRTPAIHDGKTVGAIQPTLLRHPDGSIQALCRNQDGAGKILTTTSTDNGLTWSELTPIHLPNPNSGIDGVTLADGRHLLVYNHTNRRSGTPQAREMMNIALSDDGIHWKAALTLDNEPKAEFSYPAVIQSKDGMVHVTYTWKRQRMTHIVLDPSKLVQKEMIDGAWPKD
;
A
#
# COMPACT_ATOMS: atom_id res chain seq x y z
N MET A 1 -53.81 1.35 -86.83
CA MET A 1 -52.68 0.52 -87.26
C MET A 1 -51.60 0.62 -86.19
N ARG A 2 -51.23 -0.52 -85.56
CA ARG A 2 -50.16 -0.76 -84.55
C ARG A 2 -50.20 0.08 -83.25
N ILE A 3 -50.77 -0.43 -82.15
CA ILE A 3 -50.25 -1.39 -81.12
C ILE A 3 -49.49 -0.68 -79.96
N PRO A 4 -49.69 -1.10 -78.69
CA PRO A 4 -49.67 -0.26 -77.48
C PRO A 4 -48.63 -0.72 -76.43
N ARG A 5 -48.85 -0.34 -75.15
CA ARG A 5 -48.48 -0.95 -73.83
C ARG A 5 -47.69 0.03 -72.94
N HIS A 6 -47.93 0.20 -71.64
CA HIS A 6 -48.84 -0.41 -70.65
C HIS A 6 -48.75 0.38 -69.32
N PHE A 7 -49.89 0.53 -68.61
CA PHE A 7 -50.12 0.34 -67.14
C PHE A 7 -49.26 1.14 -66.10
N THR A 8 -49.74 1.68 -64.96
CA THR A 8 -51.00 1.55 -64.19
C THR A 8 -51.14 2.66 -63.13
N LEU A 9 -52.38 2.82 -62.65
CA LEU A 9 -52.93 3.68 -61.59
C LEU A 9 -52.28 3.58 -60.19
N SER A 10 -52.41 4.66 -59.40
CA SER A 10 -53.08 4.74 -58.07
C SER A 10 -52.89 6.16 -57.47
N LEU A 11 -53.92 7.01 -57.30
CA LEU A 11 -54.94 7.10 -56.22
C LEU A 11 -54.34 7.11 -54.80
N PHE A 12 -54.24 8.23 -54.09
CA PHE A 12 -55.26 9.11 -53.43
C PHE A 12 -55.43 8.79 -51.93
N TYR A 13 -55.82 9.84 -51.19
CA TYR A 13 -56.24 9.95 -49.77
C TYR A 13 -55.13 10.15 -48.74
N ALA A 14 -55.32 10.89 -47.64
CA ALA A 14 -56.17 12.02 -47.21
C ALA A 14 -55.78 12.21 -45.73
N GLU A 15 -55.63 13.45 -45.29
CA GLU A 15 -55.08 13.80 -43.98
C GLU A 15 -55.94 13.34 -42.78
N ARG A 16 -55.25 12.91 -41.72
CA ARG A 16 -55.76 12.89 -40.34
C ARG A 16 -54.66 13.37 -39.39
N PHE A 17 -54.96 14.41 -38.62
CA PHE A 17 -54.14 14.90 -37.51
C PHE A 17 -54.11 13.89 -36.37
N LEU A 18 -52.91 13.52 -35.91
CA LEU A 18 -52.68 12.74 -34.69
C LEU A 18 -51.80 13.58 -33.75
N VAL A 19 -52.36 14.04 -32.63
CA VAL A 19 -51.59 14.64 -31.54
C VAL A 19 -51.03 13.50 -30.70
N ALA A 20 -49.72 13.25 -30.80
CA ALA A 20 -49.03 12.27 -29.98
C ALA A 20 -48.58 12.93 -28.66
N LEU A 21 -49.18 12.51 -27.55
CA LEU A 21 -48.75 12.85 -26.20
C LEU A 21 -47.52 11.99 -25.85
N LEU A 22 -46.32 12.58 -25.93
CA LEU A 22 -45.08 11.94 -25.51
C LEU A 22 -44.99 11.97 -23.97
N LEU A 23 -45.38 10.87 -23.32
CA LEU A 23 -45.06 10.60 -21.93
C LEU A 23 -43.56 10.27 -21.83
N LEU A 24 -42.74 11.25 -21.44
CA LEU A 24 -41.37 11.00 -20.98
C LEU A 24 -41.46 10.29 -19.62
N THR A 25 -41.39 8.96 -19.62
CA THR A 25 -41.06 8.21 -18.42
C THR A 25 -39.56 8.37 -18.19
N ALA A 26 -39.19 9.27 -17.27
CA ALA A 26 -37.83 9.34 -16.74
C ALA A 26 -37.56 8.05 -15.95
N THR A 27 -36.96 7.05 -16.60
CA THR A 27 -36.37 5.92 -15.90
C THR A 27 -35.11 6.42 -15.21
N SER A 28 -35.24 6.80 -13.93
CA SER A 28 -34.08 7.00 -13.06
C SER A 28 -33.38 5.65 -12.94
N THR A 29 -32.32 5.44 -13.73
CA THR A 29 -31.33 4.39 -13.49
C THR A 29 -30.59 4.76 -12.21
N THR A 30 -31.11 4.31 -11.07
CA THR A 30 -30.31 4.20 -9.85
C THR A 30 -29.18 3.23 -10.15
N ILE A 31 -27.98 3.76 -10.38
CA ILE A 31 -26.76 2.96 -10.35
C ILE A 31 -26.69 2.41 -8.91
N LEU A 32 -26.97 1.12 -8.73
CA LEU A 32 -26.59 0.43 -7.51
C LEU A 32 -25.06 0.43 -7.48
N VAL A 33 -24.49 1.38 -6.74
CA VAL A 33 -23.13 1.22 -6.24
C VAL A 33 -23.20 0.02 -5.31
N ALA A 34 -22.50 -1.07 -5.67
CA ALA A 34 -22.35 -2.21 -4.78
C ALA A 34 -21.87 -1.66 -3.43
N GLN A 35 -22.61 -1.95 -2.36
CA GLN A 35 -22.25 -1.47 -1.03
C GLN A 35 -20.91 -2.08 -0.68
N GLU A 36 -19.84 -1.28 -0.77
CA GLU A 36 -18.54 -1.63 -0.22
C GLU A 36 -18.77 -1.95 1.26
N GLY A 37 -18.26 -3.11 1.72
CA GLY A 37 -18.68 -3.75 2.97
C GLY A 37 -18.70 -2.83 4.21
N PRO A 38 -19.25 -3.32 5.34
CA PRO A 38 -19.44 -2.48 6.52
C PRO A 38 -18.15 -1.75 6.93
N GLY A 39 -18.26 -0.43 7.10
CA GLY A 39 -17.14 0.44 7.49
C GLY A 39 -16.42 1.15 6.34
N VAL A 40 -16.69 0.85 5.08
CA VAL A 40 -16.10 1.61 3.97
C VAL A 40 -16.78 2.98 3.82
N VAL A 41 -15.99 4.05 3.90
CA VAL A 41 -16.46 5.44 3.77
C VAL A 41 -16.27 5.94 2.34
N SER A 42 -15.10 5.67 1.74
CA SER A 42 -14.86 5.99 0.34
C SER A 42 -13.74 5.13 -0.24
N ARG A 43 -13.77 4.96 -1.56
CA ARG A 43 -12.74 4.32 -2.35
C ARG A 43 -12.50 5.12 -3.63
N GLN A 44 -11.23 5.32 -3.96
CA GLN A 44 -10.80 6.01 -5.17
C GLN A 44 -9.41 5.53 -5.60
N PHE A 45 -9.05 5.76 -6.86
CA PHE A 45 -7.64 5.74 -7.24
C PHE A 45 -7.00 7.10 -6.90
N ILE A 46 -5.71 7.11 -6.56
CA ILE A 46 -4.96 8.36 -6.32
C ILE A 46 -4.83 9.17 -7.62
N TYR A 47 -4.79 8.49 -8.77
CA TYR A 47 -4.73 9.07 -10.10
C TYR A 47 -5.41 8.14 -11.11
N ASP A 48 -5.92 8.72 -12.19
CA ASP A 48 -6.54 7.95 -13.28
C ASP A 48 -5.51 7.47 -14.32
N VAL A 49 -4.57 8.35 -14.68
CA VAL A 49 -3.53 8.10 -15.68
C VAL A 49 -2.17 8.38 -15.06
N ALA A 50 -1.28 7.39 -15.11
CA ALA A 50 0.10 7.54 -14.69
C ALA A 50 1.01 7.95 -15.88
N PRO A 51 2.09 8.70 -15.62
CA PRO A 51 3.14 8.94 -16.61
C PRO A 51 4.07 7.73 -16.84
N TYR A 52 3.81 6.60 -16.18
CA TYR A 52 4.58 5.35 -16.26
C TYR A 52 3.63 4.15 -16.43
N PRO A 53 4.10 3.05 -17.05
CA PRO A 53 3.28 1.85 -17.26
C PRO A 53 3.11 0.98 -16.01
N GLU A 54 4.08 0.99 -15.07
CA GLU A 54 4.01 0.21 -13.84
C GLU A 54 4.28 1.07 -12.59
N CYS A 55 3.59 0.72 -11.50
CA CYS A 55 3.80 1.28 -10.18
C CYS A 55 3.63 0.23 -9.08
N HIS A 56 4.31 0.42 -7.95
CA HIS A 56 4.22 -0.51 -6.83
C HIS A 56 4.67 0.12 -5.49
N ALA A 57 4.41 -0.59 -4.39
CA ALA A 57 4.84 -0.26 -3.03
C ALA A 57 4.41 1.13 -2.55
N SER A 58 3.10 1.32 -2.32
CA SER A 58 2.59 2.57 -1.75
C SER A 58 2.97 2.76 -0.28
N THR A 59 3.01 4.01 0.15
CA THR A 59 3.01 4.49 1.55
C THR A 59 2.05 5.66 1.65
N ILE A 60 1.47 5.89 2.84
CA ILE A 60 0.57 7.01 3.13
C ILE A 60 0.89 7.56 4.52
N GLU A 61 0.74 8.88 4.70
CA GLU A 61 0.95 9.58 5.97
C GLU A 61 -0.02 10.77 6.11
N GLU A 62 -0.37 11.12 7.35
CA GLU A 62 -1.07 12.36 7.69
C GLU A 62 -0.08 13.48 8.02
N THR A 63 -0.19 14.60 7.31
CA THR A 63 0.57 15.85 7.56
C THR A 63 -0.34 16.90 8.22
N PRO A 64 0.23 17.97 8.79
CA PRO A 64 -0.55 19.13 9.24
C PRO A 64 -1.54 19.72 8.22
N LYS A 65 -1.34 19.53 6.90
CA LYS A 65 -2.21 20.07 5.84
C LYS A 65 -3.11 19.04 5.17
N GLY A 66 -3.03 17.75 5.54
CA GLY A 66 -3.79 16.68 4.90
C GLY A 66 -2.95 15.44 4.64
N LEU A 67 -3.47 14.51 3.83
CA LEU A 67 -2.78 13.25 3.57
C LEU A 67 -1.73 13.42 2.46
N ILE A 68 -0.72 12.56 2.49
CA ILE A 68 0.27 12.43 1.43
C ILE A 68 0.56 10.97 1.19
N ALA A 69 0.71 10.58 -0.07
CA ALA A 69 1.04 9.22 -0.46
C ALA A 69 2.26 9.24 -1.39
N ALA A 70 3.05 8.17 -1.33
CA ALA A 70 4.17 7.95 -2.22
C ALA A 70 4.22 6.50 -2.69
N TRP A 71 4.84 6.24 -3.84
CA TRP A 71 5.05 4.92 -4.42
C TRP A 71 6.22 4.97 -5.40
N PHE A 72 6.72 3.83 -5.87
CA PHE A 72 7.65 3.83 -6.99
C PHE A 72 6.93 3.53 -8.31
N GLY A 73 7.40 4.13 -9.40
CA GLY A 73 6.81 3.98 -10.73
C GLY A 73 7.82 4.24 -11.85
N GLY A 74 7.69 3.50 -12.95
CA GLY A 74 8.58 3.53 -14.11
C GLY A 74 8.22 2.46 -15.14
N THR A 75 9.14 2.14 -16.06
CA THR A 75 8.94 1.09 -17.08
C THR A 75 8.55 -0.26 -16.47
N GLY A 76 9.15 -0.61 -15.34
CA GLY A 76 8.90 -1.85 -14.62
C GLY A 76 9.90 -2.02 -13.49
N GLU A 77 9.58 -2.86 -12.52
CA GLU A 77 10.47 -3.12 -11.38
C GLU A 77 11.89 -3.54 -11.83
N LYS A 78 12.92 -2.97 -11.19
CA LYS A 78 14.37 -3.08 -11.54
C LYS A 78 14.83 -2.21 -12.71
N PHE A 79 13.95 -1.58 -13.49
CA PHE A 79 14.41 -0.73 -14.58
C PHE A 79 15.01 0.58 -14.05
N PRO A 80 16.11 1.10 -14.65
CA PRO A 80 16.79 2.30 -14.14
C PRO A 80 15.90 3.54 -13.99
N ASP A 81 14.84 3.66 -14.79
CA ASP A 81 13.91 4.79 -14.80
C ASP A 81 12.86 4.75 -13.68
N VAL A 82 12.83 3.72 -12.83
CA VAL A 82 11.91 3.65 -11.69
C VAL A 82 12.26 4.73 -10.65
N GLY A 83 11.39 5.73 -10.56
CA GLY A 83 11.46 6.83 -9.59
C GLY A 83 10.46 6.70 -8.45
N ILE A 84 10.65 7.50 -7.41
CA ILE A 84 9.68 7.71 -6.33
C ILE A 84 8.77 8.88 -6.71
N TRP A 85 7.47 8.63 -6.67
CA TRP A 85 6.42 9.59 -7.00
C TRP A 85 5.61 9.91 -5.75
N VAL A 86 5.19 11.16 -5.62
CA VAL A 86 4.42 11.68 -4.47
C VAL A 86 3.17 12.38 -4.97
N SER A 87 2.03 12.16 -4.30
CA SER A 87 0.81 12.95 -4.45
C SER A 87 0.28 13.36 -3.08
N ARG A 88 -0.27 14.57 -2.99
CA ARG A 88 -0.85 15.14 -1.77
C ARG A 88 -2.36 15.19 -1.88
N HIS A 89 -3.08 14.92 -0.81
CA HIS A 89 -4.53 15.04 -0.75
C HIS A 89 -4.90 16.38 -0.12
N VAL A 90 -5.22 17.37 -0.98
CA VAL A 90 -5.51 18.75 -0.60
C VAL A 90 -6.92 19.08 -1.08
N ASP A 91 -7.72 19.72 -0.23
CA ASP A 91 -9.10 20.13 -0.54
C ASP A 91 -9.99 19.00 -1.11
N GLY A 92 -9.83 17.79 -0.55
CA GLY A 92 -10.61 16.62 -0.94
C GLY A 92 -10.19 15.95 -2.25
N LYS A 93 -9.02 16.31 -2.81
CA LYS A 93 -8.51 15.74 -4.07
C LYS A 93 -7.02 15.42 -3.97
N TRP A 94 -6.61 14.34 -4.64
CA TRP A 94 -5.20 14.07 -4.88
C TRP A 94 -4.64 15.01 -5.94
N THR A 95 -3.45 15.57 -5.69
CA THR A 95 -2.73 16.37 -6.67
C THR A 95 -2.16 15.48 -7.78
N GLU A 96 -1.78 16.09 -8.89
CA GLU A 96 -0.88 15.42 -9.85
C GLU A 96 0.37 14.93 -9.12
N SER A 97 0.81 13.71 -9.46
CA SER A 97 1.98 13.09 -8.84
C SER A 97 3.26 13.66 -9.40
N VAL A 98 4.23 13.96 -8.52
CA VAL A 98 5.55 14.50 -8.89
C VAL A 98 6.66 13.49 -8.56
N GLU A 99 7.63 13.33 -9.47
CA GLU A 99 8.83 12.50 -9.20
C GLU A 99 9.76 13.27 -8.25
N VAL A 100 10.02 12.70 -7.07
CA VAL A 100 10.84 13.33 -6.01
C VAL A 100 12.19 12.66 -5.82
N ALA A 101 12.36 11.43 -6.34
CA ALA A 101 13.64 10.76 -6.38
C ALA A 101 13.76 9.93 -7.66
N ASN A 102 14.81 10.17 -8.44
CA ASN A 102 15.03 9.53 -9.74
C ASN A 102 16.20 8.54 -9.72
N GLY A 103 16.97 8.45 -8.63
CA GLY A 103 18.10 7.53 -8.54
C GLY A 103 19.26 7.83 -9.48
N ILE A 104 19.34 9.05 -10.04
CA ILE A 104 20.53 9.52 -10.77
C ILE A 104 21.74 9.52 -9.83
N GLN A 105 22.82 8.90 -10.27
CA GLN A 105 24.08 8.81 -9.53
C GLN A 105 25.09 9.83 -10.05
N TYR A 106 25.24 9.90 -11.37
CA TYR A 106 26.13 10.84 -12.05
C TYR A 106 25.73 10.96 -13.52
N THR A 107 26.17 12.04 -14.15
CA THR A 107 26.09 12.23 -15.61
C THR A 107 27.50 12.23 -16.16
N LEU A 108 27.75 11.39 -17.16
CA LEU A 108 29.02 11.34 -17.87
C LEU A 108 29.20 12.61 -18.70
N ALA A 109 30.45 12.92 -19.06
CA ALA A 109 30.77 14.12 -19.86
C ALA A 109 30.10 14.13 -21.24
N ASP A 110 29.74 12.96 -21.77
CA ASP A 110 28.99 12.80 -23.03
C ASP A 110 27.46 12.98 -22.86
N GLY A 111 27.00 13.32 -21.65
CA GLY A 111 25.59 13.53 -21.31
C GLY A 111 24.86 12.24 -20.90
N LYS A 112 25.50 11.08 -20.92
CA LYS A 112 24.85 9.83 -20.51
C LYS A 112 24.64 9.79 -19.00
N VAL A 113 23.39 9.63 -18.59
CA VAL A 113 22.98 9.56 -17.18
C VAL A 113 23.11 8.11 -16.68
N HIS A 114 23.86 7.91 -15.61
CA HIS A 114 23.85 6.66 -14.86
C HIS A 114 22.88 6.80 -13.68
N ARG A 115 21.83 5.97 -13.67
CA ARG A 115 20.83 5.93 -12.60
C ARG A 115 20.53 4.50 -12.19
N HIS A 116 20.10 4.34 -10.95
CA HIS A 116 19.58 3.08 -10.41
C HIS A 116 18.08 3.21 -10.10
N PRO A 117 17.32 2.11 -10.16
CA PRO A 117 15.94 2.13 -9.70
C PRO A 117 15.86 2.55 -8.24
N THR A 118 14.75 3.19 -7.91
CA THR A 118 14.35 3.50 -6.54
C THR A 118 13.22 2.57 -6.09
N TRP A 119 13.12 2.35 -4.77
CA TRP A 119 12.30 1.28 -4.22
C TRP A 119 11.67 1.65 -2.88
N ASN A 120 10.54 1.02 -2.57
CA ASN A 120 9.88 0.98 -1.26
C ASN A 120 9.94 2.31 -0.49
N PRO A 121 9.25 3.36 -0.99
CA PRO A 121 9.15 4.62 -0.26
C PRO A 121 8.41 4.42 1.06
N VAL A 122 8.82 5.14 2.09
CA VAL A 122 8.17 5.17 3.39
C VAL A 122 8.10 6.62 3.87
N LEU A 123 6.88 7.10 4.09
CA LEU A 123 6.61 8.40 4.69
C LEU A 123 6.54 8.28 6.21
N PHE A 124 7.01 9.30 6.90
CA PHE A 124 6.78 9.45 8.35
C PHE A 124 6.74 10.93 8.75
N GLN A 125 5.63 11.37 9.34
CA GLN A 125 5.49 12.75 9.83
C GLN A 125 6.02 12.87 11.27
N MET A 126 7.15 13.57 11.46
CA MET A 126 7.63 13.85 12.81
C MET A 126 6.67 14.80 13.55
N PRO A 127 6.34 14.55 14.83
CA PRO A 127 5.54 15.50 15.62
C PRO A 127 6.24 16.86 15.71
N GLY A 128 5.53 17.91 15.29
CA GLY A 128 6.06 19.29 15.25
C GLY A 128 7.32 19.44 14.40
N GLY A 129 7.59 18.50 13.50
CA GLY A 129 8.83 18.42 12.73
C GLY A 129 8.60 18.22 11.24
N PRO A 130 9.67 17.95 10.48
CA PRO A 130 9.56 17.70 9.05
C PRO A 130 8.86 16.38 8.76
N LEU A 131 8.23 16.31 7.59
CA LEU A 131 7.86 15.05 6.94
C LEU A 131 9.15 14.39 6.43
N LEU A 132 9.34 13.12 6.76
CA LEU A 132 10.46 12.31 6.29
C LEU A 132 9.98 11.40 5.15
N LEU A 133 10.80 11.28 4.11
CA LEU A 133 10.63 10.27 3.06
C LEU A 133 11.90 9.42 2.99
N PHE A 134 11.76 8.13 3.23
CA PHE A 134 12.80 7.13 3.06
C PHE A 134 12.54 6.33 1.79
N TRP A 135 13.58 5.90 1.09
CA TRP A 135 13.48 4.95 -0.04
C TRP A 135 14.80 4.23 -0.20
N LYS A 136 14.87 3.23 -1.09
CA LYS A 136 16.10 2.47 -1.36
C LYS A 136 16.51 2.77 -2.78
N CYS A 137 17.80 2.82 -3.03
CA CYS A 137 18.34 3.02 -4.36
C CYS A 137 19.39 1.94 -4.63
N GLY A 138 19.39 1.38 -5.84
CA GLY A 138 20.35 0.35 -6.22
C GLY A 138 19.74 -0.65 -7.20
N PRO A 139 20.58 -1.48 -7.85
CA PRO A 139 20.15 -2.33 -8.95
C PRO A 139 19.19 -3.45 -8.54
N ARG A 140 19.28 -3.94 -7.29
CA ARG A 140 18.55 -5.11 -6.78
C ARG A 140 18.39 -5.01 -5.25
N PRO A 141 17.39 -5.70 -4.64
CA PRO A 141 17.18 -5.69 -3.20
C PRO A 141 18.35 -6.19 -2.34
N ASP A 142 19.20 -7.06 -2.88
CA ASP A 142 20.40 -7.57 -2.21
C ASP A 142 21.61 -6.63 -2.30
N ASN A 143 21.53 -5.55 -3.08
CA ASN A 143 22.62 -4.59 -3.29
C ASN A 143 22.13 -3.12 -3.40
N TRP A 144 21.06 -2.79 -2.68
CA TRP A 144 20.60 -1.40 -2.54
C TRP A 144 21.18 -0.74 -1.29
N TRP A 145 20.92 0.55 -1.13
CA TRP A 145 21.19 1.29 0.10
C TRP A 145 20.01 2.18 0.45
N GLY A 146 19.92 2.54 1.74
CA GLY A 146 18.94 3.49 2.24
C GLY A 146 19.21 4.92 1.79
N MET A 147 18.15 5.63 1.45
CA MET A 147 18.14 7.05 1.10
C MET A 147 17.04 7.75 1.90
N MET A 148 17.21 9.05 2.13
CA MET A 148 16.16 9.87 2.71
C MET A 148 16.15 11.31 2.19
N SER A 149 15.00 11.96 2.32
CA SER A 149 14.80 13.39 2.12
C SER A 149 13.76 13.89 3.13
N ARG A 150 13.73 15.21 3.34
CA ARG A 150 12.87 15.87 4.33
C ARG A 150 12.08 16.97 3.65
N SER A 151 10.82 17.13 4.06
CA SER A 151 9.98 18.26 3.69
C SER A 151 9.58 19.03 4.95
N THR A 152 9.66 20.36 4.89
CA THR A 152 9.21 21.28 5.95
C THR A 152 7.93 22.01 5.58
N ASP A 153 7.31 21.64 4.46
CA ASP A 153 6.15 22.30 3.86
C ASP A 153 5.09 21.28 3.40
N ASP A 154 4.98 20.17 4.14
CA ASP A 154 3.94 19.15 3.95
C ASP A 154 3.99 18.46 2.57
N GLY A 155 5.22 18.21 2.09
CA GLY A 155 5.52 17.52 0.85
C GLY A 155 5.40 18.38 -0.42
N VAL A 156 5.32 19.72 -0.29
CA VAL A 156 5.38 20.62 -1.46
C VAL A 156 6.77 20.59 -2.07
N SER A 157 7.81 20.69 -1.22
CA SER A 157 9.21 20.62 -1.61
C SER A 157 9.99 19.68 -0.70
N TRP A 158 11.13 19.21 -1.21
CA TRP A 158 11.95 18.19 -0.57
C TRP A 158 13.41 18.67 -0.53
N SER A 159 14.10 18.38 0.56
CA SER A 159 15.54 18.62 0.68
C SER A 159 16.32 17.79 -0.33
N VAL A 160 17.59 18.14 -0.52
CA VAL A 160 18.53 17.26 -1.25
C VAL A 160 18.50 15.87 -0.60
N ALA A 161 18.48 14.83 -1.45
CA ALA A 161 18.49 13.46 -1.01
C ALA A 161 19.83 13.12 -0.32
N GLU A 162 19.74 12.43 0.81
CA GLU A 162 20.88 11.97 1.61
C GLU A 162 20.91 10.44 1.59
N ARG A 163 22.10 9.87 1.35
CA ARG A 163 22.32 8.44 1.56
C ARG A 163 22.42 8.18 3.06
N LEU A 164 21.72 7.16 3.54
CA LEU A 164 21.85 6.70 4.91
C LEU A 164 23.24 6.09 5.14
N PRO A 165 23.75 6.04 6.39
CA PRO A 165 25.05 5.43 6.68
C PRO A 165 25.17 4.01 6.13
N GLU A 166 26.39 3.58 5.85
CA GLU A 166 26.64 2.21 5.39
C GLU A 166 26.02 1.20 6.35
N HIS A 167 25.37 0.16 5.81
CA HIS A 167 24.62 -0.85 6.55
C HIS A 167 23.33 -0.37 7.25
N ILE A 168 22.83 0.83 6.95
CA ILE A 168 21.52 1.33 7.39
C ILE A 168 20.60 1.44 6.17
N ASP A 169 19.46 0.76 6.21
CA ASP A 169 18.46 0.77 5.13
C ASP A 169 17.27 1.68 5.45
N GLY A 170 17.15 2.13 6.70
CA GLY A 170 15.98 2.79 7.25
C GLY A 170 14.79 1.84 7.33
N PRO A 171 13.55 2.36 7.41
CA PRO A 171 12.36 1.51 7.36
C PRO A 171 12.27 0.87 5.97
N VAL A 172 12.43 -0.45 5.85
CA VAL A 172 12.64 -1.10 4.55
C VAL A 172 11.39 -1.08 3.64
N ARG A 173 10.19 -0.95 4.25
CA ARG A 173 8.92 -0.78 3.53
C ARG A 173 7.77 -0.24 4.39
N ASN A 174 7.61 -0.71 5.63
CA ASN A 174 6.52 -0.24 6.49
C ASN A 174 6.95 0.97 7.32
N LYS A 175 5.98 1.80 7.69
CA LYS A 175 6.19 2.98 8.53
C LYS A 175 6.89 2.62 9.86
N PRO A 176 7.85 3.45 10.32
CA PRO A 176 8.43 3.28 11.63
C PRO A 176 7.43 3.67 12.73
N VAL A 177 7.79 3.41 13.99
CA VAL A 177 7.00 3.86 15.15
C VAL A 177 7.82 4.79 16.03
N LEU A 178 7.22 5.89 16.48
CA LEU A 178 7.87 6.85 17.39
C LEU A 178 7.76 6.38 18.85
N LEU A 179 8.89 6.00 19.43
CA LEU A 179 9.02 5.55 20.82
C LEU A 179 8.79 6.71 21.81
N SER A 180 8.47 6.36 23.06
CA SER A 180 8.22 7.33 24.13
C SER A 180 9.44 8.21 24.46
N ASN A 181 10.65 7.71 24.20
CA ASN A 181 11.90 8.47 24.33
C ASN A 181 12.18 9.40 23.13
N GLY A 182 11.29 9.48 22.15
CA GLY A 182 11.42 10.32 20.95
C GLY A 182 12.20 9.68 19.79
N SER A 183 12.70 8.46 19.95
CA SER A 183 13.38 7.73 18.87
C SER A 183 12.39 7.12 17.88
N LEU A 184 12.71 7.15 16.60
CA LEU A 184 12.02 6.35 15.59
C LEU A 184 12.60 4.95 15.54
N LEU A 185 11.77 3.95 15.79
CA LEU A 185 12.09 2.54 15.57
C LEU A 185 11.62 2.13 14.17
N CYS A 186 12.58 1.75 13.33
CA CYS A 186 12.36 1.33 11.96
C CYS A 186 12.42 -0.19 11.87
N GLY A 187 11.34 -0.77 11.35
CA GLY A 187 11.34 -2.15 10.90
C GLY A 187 12.17 -2.29 9.61
N SER A 188 13.24 -3.08 9.66
CA SER A 188 14.17 -3.23 8.53
C SER A 188 14.44 -4.71 8.21
N SER A 189 15.09 -4.95 7.08
CA SER A 189 15.53 -6.29 6.68
C SER A 189 16.55 -6.25 5.54
N THR A 190 17.39 -7.27 5.44
CA THR A 190 18.38 -7.44 4.38
C THR A 190 18.16 -8.73 3.59
N GLU A 191 18.61 -8.76 2.33
CA GLU A 191 18.42 -9.90 1.41
C GLU A 191 19.74 -10.54 0.89
N HIS A 192 20.92 -10.06 1.31
CA HIS A 192 22.22 -10.52 0.80
C HIS A 192 22.78 -11.78 1.46
N GLU A 193 22.25 -12.21 2.60
CA GLU A 193 22.71 -13.38 3.37
C GLU A 193 21.52 -14.26 3.79
N GLY A 194 20.58 -14.44 2.86
CA GLY A 194 19.22 -14.83 3.19
C GLY A 194 18.38 -13.63 3.60
N TRP A 195 17.09 -13.88 3.79
CA TRP A 195 16.11 -12.86 4.17
C TRP A 195 16.10 -12.70 5.68
N ARG A 196 16.68 -11.61 6.19
CA ARG A 196 16.87 -11.38 7.63
C ARG A 196 16.21 -10.10 8.11
N VAL A 197 15.45 -10.20 9.19
CA VAL A 197 14.90 -9.06 9.92
C VAL A 197 15.92 -8.51 10.92
N HIS A 198 16.01 -7.19 10.97
CA HIS A 198 16.75 -6.43 11.98
C HIS A 198 16.04 -5.09 12.19
N PHE A 199 16.42 -4.35 13.22
CA PHE A 199 15.78 -3.07 13.55
C PHE A 199 16.80 -1.96 13.61
N GLU A 200 16.36 -0.78 13.22
CA GLU A 200 17.20 0.42 13.13
C GLU A 200 16.51 1.56 13.88
N LEU A 201 17.27 2.33 14.65
CA LEU A 201 16.74 3.42 15.46
C LEU A 201 17.46 4.72 15.11
N THR A 202 16.70 5.81 15.09
CA THR A 202 17.23 7.17 15.00
C THR A 202 16.52 8.08 15.98
N SER A 203 17.26 8.84 16.78
CA SER A 203 16.72 9.79 17.77
C SER A 203 16.74 11.24 17.29
N ASP A 204 17.29 11.50 16.11
CA ASP A 204 17.58 12.84 15.59
C ASP A 204 17.08 13.04 14.15
N LYS A 205 15.96 12.37 13.83
CA LYS A 205 15.24 12.52 12.55
C LYS A 205 16.09 12.04 11.36
N GLY A 206 16.77 10.92 11.54
CA GLY A 206 17.53 10.21 10.52
C GLY A 206 18.96 10.69 10.30
N ARG A 207 19.55 11.48 11.22
CA ARG A 207 20.93 11.97 11.06
C ARG A 207 21.93 10.95 11.59
N THR A 208 21.66 10.35 12.74
CA THR A 208 22.44 9.27 13.33
C THR A 208 21.55 8.06 13.59
N TRP A 209 22.20 6.88 13.56
CA TRP A 209 21.51 5.60 13.54
C TRP A 209 22.21 4.60 14.45
N THR A 210 21.41 3.73 15.05
CA THR A 210 21.86 2.49 15.70
C THR A 210 21.10 1.32 15.08
N ARG A 211 21.74 0.16 14.96
CA ARG A 211 21.16 -1.03 14.35
C ARG A 211 21.33 -2.23 15.26
N THR A 212 20.28 -3.05 15.41
CA THR A 212 20.38 -4.35 16.06
C THR A 212 21.08 -5.36 15.15
N PRO A 213 21.67 -6.43 15.69
CA PRO A 213 21.95 -7.63 14.90
C PRO A 213 20.67 -8.15 14.21
N ALA A 214 20.85 -8.99 13.19
CA ALA A 214 19.74 -9.78 12.67
C ALA A 214 19.18 -10.69 13.79
N ILE A 215 17.86 -10.78 13.89
CA ILE A 215 17.20 -11.55 14.97
C ILE A 215 17.08 -13.05 14.66
N HIS A 216 17.46 -13.46 13.45
CA HIS A 216 17.44 -14.84 12.98
C HIS A 216 18.45 -15.03 11.83
N ASP A 217 18.70 -16.29 11.45
CA ASP A 217 19.74 -16.65 10.47
C ASP A 217 19.38 -16.34 9.00
N GLY A 218 18.10 -16.12 8.70
CA GLY A 218 17.56 -15.94 7.35
C GLY A 218 17.65 -17.17 6.42
N LYS A 219 18.10 -18.31 6.95
CA LYS A 219 18.34 -19.57 6.22
C LYS A 219 17.33 -20.64 6.58
N THR A 220 17.06 -20.80 7.88
CA THR A 220 16.07 -21.76 8.38
C THR A 220 14.66 -21.25 8.08
N VAL A 221 14.44 -19.96 8.33
CA VAL A 221 13.22 -19.23 7.95
C VAL A 221 13.64 -17.87 7.42
N GLY A 222 13.24 -17.55 6.19
CA GLY A 222 13.47 -16.24 5.57
C GLY A 222 12.31 -15.29 5.88
N ALA A 223 12.63 -14.10 6.39
CA ALA A 223 11.64 -13.09 6.76
C ALA A 223 12.14 -11.68 6.45
N ILE A 224 11.22 -10.79 6.02
CA ILE A 224 11.54 -9.41 5.68
C ILE A 224 10.38 -8.45 5.98
N GLN A 225 10.64 -7.16 5.82
CA GLN A 225 9.63 -6.10 5.75
C GLN A 225 8.65 -6.11 6.95
N PRO A 226 9.16 -6.06 8.20
CA PRO A 226 8.32 -6.06 9.39
C PRO A 226 7.40 -4.84 9.44
N THR A 227 6.14 -5.02 9.84
CA THR A 227 5.27 -3.94 10.33
C THR A 227 5.25 -3.98 11.85
N LEU A 228 5.10 -2.82 12.51
CA LEU A 228 5.21 -2.69 13.96
C LEU A 228 3.84 -2.36 14.58
N LEU A 229 3.46 -3.07 15.64
CA LEU A 229 2.27 -2.88 16.45
C LEU A 229 2.67 -2.55 17.88
N ARG A 230 1.92 -1.66 18.55
CA ARG A 230 2.17 -1.26 19.94
C ARG A 230 1.13 -1.87 20.85
N HIS A 231 1.57 -2.52 21.90
CA HIS A 231 0.69 -3.11 22.91
C HIS A 231 0.48 -2.18 24.10
N PRO A 232 -0.64 -2.30 24.84
CA PRO A 232 -0.93 -1.46 26.00
C PRO A 232 0.12 -1.54 27.13
N ASP A 233 0.83 -2.67 27.23
CA ASP A 233 1.92 -2.88 28.19
C ASP A 233 3.25 -2.21 27.78
N GLY A 234 3.27 -1.53 26.63
CA GLY A 234 4.45 -0.88 26.07
C GLY A 234 5.32 -1.78 25.22
N SER A 235 5.00 -3.08 25.12
CA SER A 235 5.71 -3.98 24.21
C SER A 235 5.41 -3.66 22.75
N ILE A 236 6.34 -4.03 21.87
CA ILE A 236 6.27 -3.78 20.43
C ILE A 236 6.30 -5.14 19.74
N GLN A 237 5.27 -5.43 18.98
CA GLN A 237 5.20 -6.63 18.16
C GLN A 237 5.57 -6.28 16.72
N ALA A 238 6.41 -7.09 16.10
CA ALA A 238 6.67 -7.03 14.67
C ALA A 238 6.00 -8.20 13.96
N LEU A 239 5.27 -7.93 12.88
CA LEU A 239 4.75 -8.94 11.97
C LEU A 239 5.53 -8.89 10.66
N CYS A 240 6.06 -10.03 10.23
CA CYS A 240 6.99 -10.12 9.12
C CYS A 240 6.39 -10.93 7.96
N ARG A 241 6.73 -10.50 6.74
CA ARG A 241 6.48 -11.27 5.51
C ARG A 241 7.37 -12.51 5.53
N ASN A 242 6.80 -13.65 5.15
CA ASN A 242 7.51 -14.92 5.04
C ASN A 242 8.00 -15.14 3.62
N GLN A 243 9.25 -15.61 3.47
CA GLN A 243 9.81 -15.98 2.17
C GLN A 243 9.10 -17.20 1.58
N ASP A 244 8.69 -18.15 2.42
CA ASP A 244 7.86 -19.27 1.98
C ASP A 244 6.44 -18.80 1.70
N GLY A 245 6.06 -18.78 0.42
CA GLY A 245 4.73 -18.35 -0.01
C GLY A 245 3.61 -19.36 0.26
N ALA A 246 3.90 -20.52 0.83
CA ALA A 246 2.89 -21.40 1.44
C ALA A 246 2.91 -21.31 2.98
N GLY A 247 3.71 -20.39 3.52
CA GLY A 247 3.91 -20.21 4.93
C GLY A 247 2.88 -19.27 5.56
N LYS A 248 3.19 -18.93 6.80
CA LYS A 248 2.39 -18.05 7.66
C LYS A 248 3.10 -16.73 7.87
N ILE A 249 2.35 -15.68 8.20
CA ILE A 249 2.93 -14.45 8.76
C ILE A 249 3.72 -14.84 10.01
N LEU A 250 4.87 -14.21 10.19
CA LEU A 250 5.76 -14.46 11.32
C LEU A 250 5.67 -13.31 12.33
N THR A 251 5.84 -13.58 13.61
CA THR A 251 5.78 -12.61 14.70
C THR A 251 7.00 -12.68 15.60
N THR A 252 7.37 -11.54 16.16
CA THR A 252 8.35 -11.41 17.24
C THR A 252 7.99 -10.20 18.09
N THR A 253 8.39 -10.18 19.37
CA THR A 253 8.03 -9.11 20.31
C THR A 253 9.28 -8.58 21.01
N SER A 254 9.31 -7.27 21.21
CA SER A 254 10.28 -6.57 22.03
C SER A 254 9.61 -5.92 23.24
N THR A 255 10.25 -6.02 24.40
CA THR A 255 9.81 -5.40 25.66
C THR A 255 10.77 -4.32 26.16
N ASP A 256 11.79 -3.98 25.36
CA ASP A 256 12.88 -3.07 25.70
C ASP A 256 13.08 -1.97 24.64
N ASN A 257 11.98 -1.50 24.05
CA ASN A 257 11.96 -0.48 23.00
C ASN A 257 12.69 -0.86 21.69
N GLY A 258 12.66 -2.14 21.33
CA GLY A 258 13.17 -2.64 20.06
C GLY A 258 14.66 -2.97 20.08
N LEU A 259 15.30 -3.05 21.25
CA LEU A 259 16.71 -3.40 21.39
C LEU A 259 16.93 -4.91 21.27
N THR A 260 16.07 -5.70 21.91
CA THR A 260 16.05 -7.16 21.80
C THR A 260 14.65 -7.65 21.43
N TRP A 261 14.61 -8.84 20.83
CA TRP A 261 13.42 -9.40 20.20
C TRP A 261 13.32 -10.89 20.52
N SER A 262 12.10 -11.38 20.76
CA SER A 262 11.83 -12.79 20.96
C SER A 262 12.11 -13.62 19.70
N GLU A 263 12.13 -14.94 19.85
CA GLU A 263 12.19 -15.85 18.70
C GLU A 263 11.08 -15.55 17.67
N LEU A 264 11.45 -15.65 16.39
CA LEU A 264 10.54 -15.44 15.27
C LEU A 264 9.66 -16.69 15.07
N THR A 265 8.36 -16.57 15.30
CA THR A 265 7.42 -17.70 15.28
C THR A 265 6.22 -17.43 14.36
N PRO A 266 5.57 -18.44 13.76
CA PRO A 266 4.41 -18.23 12.89
C PRO A 266 3.12 -17.95 13.67
N ILE A 267 2.27 -17.04 13.16
CA ILE A 267 0.86 -16.89 13.60
C ILE A 267 -0.09 -17.69 12.68
N HIS A 268 -1.39 -17.76 12.98
CA HIS A 268 -2.33 -18.56 12.17
C HIS A 268 -2.68 -17.96 10.80
N LEU A 269 -2.28 -16.71 10.51
CA LEU A 269 -2.56 -16.06 9.24
C LEU A 269 -1.62 -16.54 8.10
N PRO A 270 -2.15 -16.86 6.90
CA PRO A 270 -1.32 -17.25 5.77
C PRO A 270 -0.55 -16.05 5.20
N ASN A 271 0.56 -16.32 4.49
CA ASN A 271 1.29 -15.30 3.75
C ASN A 271 1.80 -15.84 2.40
N PRO A 272 1.32 -15.32 1.26
CA PRO A 272 1.72 -15.79 -0.07
C PRO A 272 3.07 -15.23 -0.53
N ASN A 273 3.96 -14.87 0.40
CA ASN A 273 5.17 -14.07 0.14
C ASN A 273 4.80 -12.71 -0.50
N SER A 274 3.89 -12.00 0.18
CA SER A 274 3.42 -10.66 -0.18
C SER A 274 3.55 -9.71 1.00
N GLY A 275 3.70 -8.42 0.70
CA GLY A 275 3.80 -7.37 1.72
C GLY A 275 2.52 -7.24 2.54
N ILE A 276 2.69 -6.97 3.83
CA ILE A 276 1.64 -6.73 4.84
C ILE A 276 1.88 -5.41 5.57
N ASP A 277 0.87 -4.61 5.87
CA ASP A 277 1.07 -3.45 6.75
C ASP A 277 -0.03 -3.41 7.80
N GLY A 278 0.33 -2.99 9.01
CA GLY A 278 -0.57 -2.98 10.15
C GLY A 278 -0.45 -1.71 10.95
N VAL A 279 -1.49 -1.42 11.73
CA VAL A 279 -1.54 -0.27 12.63
C VAL A 279 -2.26 -0.66 13.91
N THR A 280 -1.80 -0.13 15.04
CA THR A 280 -2.56 -0.17 16.29
C THR A 280 -3.51 1.02 16.30
N LEU A 281 -4.80 0.73 16.37
CA LEU A 281 -5.87 1.72 16.38
C LEU A 281 -5.92 2.44 17.74
N ALA A 282 -6.51 3.63 17.75
CA ALA A 282 -6.70 4.45 18.93
C ALA A 282 -7.56 3.78 20.02
N ASP A 283 -8.39 2.80 19.65
CA ASP A 283 -9.18 2.00 20.59
C ASP A 283 -8.44 0.76 21.13
N GLY A 284 -7.15 0.60 20.77
CA GLY A 284 -6.28 -0.48 21.22
C GLY A 284 -6.27 -1.72 20.33
N ARG A 285 -7.23 -1.86 19.40
CA ARG A 285 -7.25 -2.99 18.45
C ARG A 285 -6.10 -2.86 17.45
N HIS A 286 -5.66 -3.98 16.90
CA HIS A 286 -4.72 -4.03 15.78
C HIS A 286 -5.45 -4.32 14.48
N LEU A 287 -5.12 -3.55 13.44
CA LEU A 287 -5.62 -3.74 12.09
C LEU A 287 -4.47 -4.16 11.17
N LEU A 288 -4.68 -5.19 10.37
CA LEU A 288 -3.71 -5.71 9.40
C LEU A 288 -4.30 -5.78 8.02
N VAL A 289 -3.59 -5.20 7.04
CA VAL A 289 -3.91 -5.30 5.61
C VAL A 289 -2.93 -6.28 4.95
N TYR A 290 -3.46 -7.33 4.33
CA TYR A 290 -2.66 -8.42 3.77
C TYR A 290 -3.45 -9.26 2.75
N ASN A 291 -2.77 -10.17 2.05
CA ASN A 291 -3.40 -11.19 1.22
C ASN A 291 -3.70 -12.45 2.05
N HIS A 292 -4.98 -12.77 2.29
CA HIS A 292 -5.37 -14.01 3.00
C HIS A 292 -5.37 -15.21 2.04
N THR A 293 -4.19 -15.63 1.59
CA THR A 293 -4.04 -16.64 0.52
C THR A 293 -2.71 -17.38 0.65
N ASN A 294 -2.57 -18.47 -0.10
CA ASN A 294 -1.29 -19.16 -0.31
C ASN A 294 -0.87 -19.09 -1.79
N ARG A 295 0.44 -19.13 -2.05
CA ARG A 295 0.95 -19.13 -3.44
C ARG A 295 0.77 -20.45 -4.17
N ARG A 296 0.64 -21.57 -3.43
CA ARG A 296 0.71 -22.94 -3.99
C ARG A 296 -0.62 -23.71 -3.89
N SER A 297 -1.63 -23.15 -3.24
CA SER A 297 -2.90 -23.83 -2.98
C SER A 297 -4.02 -22.83 -2.69
N GLY A 298 -5.25 -23.31 -2.80
CA GLY A 298 -6.46 -22.52 -2.54
C GLY A 298 -6.97 -21.76 -3.76
N THR A 299 -8.16 -21.20 -3.62
CA THR A 299 -8.72 -20.23 -4.56
C THR A 299 -9.57 -19.28 -3.73
N PRO A 300 -9.26 -17.97 -3.71
CA PRO A 300 -8.16 -17.28 -4.41
C PRO A 300 -6.75 -17.69 -3.95
N GLN A 301 -5.75 -17.45 -4.80
CA GLN A 301 -4.34 -17.80 -4.56
C GLN A 301 -3.41 -16.60 -4.71
N ALA A 302 -2.15 -16.73 -4.30
CA ALA A 302 -1.11 -15.72 -4.48
C ALA A 302 -1.56 -14.32 -4.07
N ARG A 303 -1.61 -13.34 -4.98
CA ARG A 303 -1.98 -11.94 -4.67
C ARG A 303 -3.37 -11.56 -5.21
N GLU A 304 -4.22 -12.55 -5.44
CA GLU A 304 -5.55 -12.37 -6.05
C GLU A 304 -6.59 -11.76 -5.10
N MET A 305 -6.29 -11.65 -3.81
CA MET A 305 -7.20 -11.11 -2.79
C MET A 305 -6.47 -10.15 -1.84
N MET A 306 -7.09 -9.02 -1.51
CA MET A 306 -6.62 -8.09 -0.47
C MET A 306 -7.64 -7.99 0.65
N ASN A 307 -7.18 -8.10 1.90
CA ASN A 307 -8.02 -8.27 3.07
C ASN A 307 -7.63 -7.35 4.23
N ILE A 308 -8.58 -7.13 5.13
CA ILE A 308 -8.38 -6.49 6.42
C ILE A 308 -8.79 -7.47 7.53
N ALA A 309 -7.86 -7.77 8.43
CA ALA A 309 -8.13 -8.49 9.67
C ALA A 309 -7.96 -7.58 10.89
N LEU A 310 -8.69 -7.90 11.96
CA LEU A 310 -8.64 -7.20 13.25
C LEU A 310 -8.28 -8.17 14.37
N SER A 311 -7.54 -7.69 15.35
CA SER A 311 -7.15 -8.45 16.55
C SER A 311 -7.11 -7.54 17.77
N ASP A 312 -7.47 -8.06 18.95
CA ASP A 312 -7.37 -7.33 20.21
C ASP A 312 -6.01 -7.53 20.91
N ASP A 313 -5.24 -8.54 20.50
CA ASP A 313 -4.01 -8.97 21.18
C ASP A 313 -2.83 -9.20 20.21
N GLY A 314 -3.03 -8.99 18.91
CA GLY A 314 -2.03 -9.20 17.88
C GLY A 314 -1.72 -10.67 17.56
N ILE A 315 -2.44 -11.61 18.20
CA ILE A 315 -2.25 -13.06 18.08
C ILE A 315 -3.51 -13.71 17.50
N HIS A 316 -4.69 -13.41 18.03
CA HIS A 316 -5.98 -13.92 17.56
C HIS A 316 -6.62 -12.90 16.64
N TRP A 317 -6.59 -13.22 15.34
CA TRP A 317 -7.04 -12.36 14.25
C TRP A 317 -8.37 -12.86 13.72
N LYS A 318 -9.27 -11.92 13.43
CA LYS A 318 -10.60 -12.14 12.86
C LYS A 318 -10.72 -11.40 11.53
N ALA A 319 -11.45 -11.98 10.57
CA ALA A 319 -11.71 -11.35 9.29
C ALA A 319 -12.60 -10.11 9.49
N ALA A 320 -12.31 -9.01 8.80
CA ALA A 320 -13.12 -7.80 8.88
C ALA A 320 -13.67 -7.36 7.50
N LEU A 321 -12.82 -7.33 6.46
CA LEU A 321 -13.23 -6.84 5.15
C LEU A 321 -12.39 -7.45 4.02
N THR A 322 -13.04 -7.80 2.91
CA THR A 322 -12.37 -8.09 1.62
C THR A 322 -12.34 -6.80 0.79
N LEU A 323 -11.15 -6.28 0.48
CA LEU A 323 -10.97 -5.05 -0.30
C LEU A 323 -11.03 -5.32 -1.81
N ASP A 324 -10.39 -6.41 -2.24
CA ASP A 324 -10.43 -6.87 -3.62
C ASP A 324 -10.33 -8.39 -3.65
N ASN A 325 -10.96 -9.00 -4.64
CA ASN A 325 -10.85 -10.42 -4.94
C ASN A 325 -11.11 -10.64 -6.44
N GLU A 326 -10.06 -10.90 -7.20
CA GLU A 326 -10.15 -11.13 -8.63
C GLU A 326 -9.14 -12.21 -9.05
N PRO A 327 -9.59 -13.36 -9.59
CA PRO A 327 -8.70 -14.41 -10.07
C PRO A 327 -7.70 -13.88 -11.10
N LYS A 328 -6.43 -14.30 -11.00
CA LYS A 328 -5.31 -13.88 -11.85
C LYS A 328 -4.97 -12.38 -11.80
N ALA A 329 -5.58 -11.60 -10.91
CA ALA A 329 -5.17 -10.23 -10.64
C ALA A 329 -4.10 -10.17 -9.55
N GLU A 330 -3.46 -9.00 -9.42
CA GLU A 330 -2.52 -8.73 -8.34
C GLU A 330 -2.99 -7.51 -7.54
N PHE A 331 -3.19 -7.70 -6.23
CA PHE A 331 -3.37 -6.64 -5.25
C PHE A 331 -2.29 -6.79 -4.20
N SER A 332 -1.48 -5.76 -3.97
CA SER A 332 -0.24 -5.99 -3.24
C SER A 332 0.33 -4.73 -2.59
N TYR A 333 1.23 -4.94 -1.63
CA TYR A 333 2.00 -3.91 -0.93
C TYR A 333 1.11 -2.80 -0.35
N PRO A 334 0.27 -3.16 0.63
CA PRO A 334 -0.55 -2.18 1.31
C PRO A 334 0.30 -1.29 2.22
N ALA A 335 -0.22 -0.10 2.47
CA ALA A 335 0.13 0.77 3.58
C ALA A 335 -1.14 1.22 4.29
N VAL A 336 -1.08 1.35 5.61
CA VAL A 336 -2.24 1.72 6.43
C VAL A 336 -1.85 2.66 7.57
N ILE A 337 -2.65 3.70 7.79
CA ILE A 337 -2.54 4.59 8.96
C ILE A 337 -3.93 4.82 9.56
N GLN A 338 -3.97 5.30 10.80
CA GLN A 338 -5.16 5.94 11.35
C GLN A 338 -4.88 7.44 11.52
N SER A 339 -5.71 8.28 10.93
CA SER A 339 -5.64 9.74 11.03
C SER A 339 -6.23 10.25 12.33
N LYS A 340 -6.00 11.53 12.65
CA LYS A 340 -6.46 12.17 13.90
C LYS A 340 -7.98 12.28 14.01
N ASP A 341 -8.68 12.26 12.89
CA ASP A 341 -10.15 12.21 12.85
C ASP A 341 -10.71 10.81 13.20
N GLY A 342 -9.84 9.83 13.44
CA GLY A 342 -10.20 8.46 13.81
C GLY A 342 -10.44 7.54 12.62
N MET A 343 -10.39 8.04 11.38
CA MET A 343 -10.54 7.22 10.18
C MET A 343 -9.27 6.43 9.88
N VAL A 344 -9.44 5.27 9.25
CA VAL A 344 -8.33 4.45 8.77
C VAL A 344 -8.17 4.67 7.27
N HIS A 345 -6.94 4.96 6.86
CA HIS A 345 -6.58 5.16 5.46
C HIS A 345 -5.71 4.01 4.98
N VAL A 346 -6.14 3.36 3.91
CA VAL A 346 -5.42 2.25 3.28
C VAL A 346 -5.04 2.63 1.86
N THR A 347 -3.78 2.46 1.49
CA THR A 347 -3.34 2.48 0.09
C THR A 347 -2.71 1.16 -0.30
N TYR A 348 -2.81 0.76 -1.57
CA TYR A 348 -2.14 -0.44 -2.08
C TYR A 348 -2.00 -0.40 -3.59
N THR A 349 -1.12 -1.27 -4.10
CA THR A 349 -0.93 -1.48 -5.53
C THR A 349 -2.10 -2.27 -6.11
N TRP A 350 -2.80 -1.67 -7.06
CA TRP A 350 -3.85 -2.32 -7.85
C TRP A 350 -3.29 -2.71 -9.22
N LYS A 351 -3.14 -4.02 -9.45
CA LYS A 351 -2.69 -4.66 -10.70
C LYS A 351 -1.37 -4.11 -11.28
N ARG A 352 -0.52 -3.55 -10.42
CA ARG A 352 0.71 -2.81 -10.78
C ARG A 352 0.49 -1.59 -11.68
N GLN A 353 -0.75 -1.13 -11.84
CA GLN A 353 -1.12 -0.06 -12.77
C GLN A 353 -1.49 1.23 -12.04
N ARG A 354 -2.13 1.12 -10.86
CA ARG A 354 -2.63 2.27 -10.09
C ARG A 354 -2.47 2.05 -8.60
N MET A 355 -2.54 3.15 -7.86
CA MET A 355 -2.63 3.15 -6.41
C MET A 355 -4.08 3.40 -5.98
N THR A 356 -4.65 2.46 -5.23
CA THR A 356 -5.96 2.65 -4.59
C THR A 356 -5.77 3.40 -3.28
N HIS A 357 -6.73 4.25 -2.92
CA HIS A 357 -6.91 4.84 -1.59
C HIS A 357 -8.32 4.51 -1.08
N ILE A 358 -8.42 3.96 0.12
CA ILE A 358 -9.67 3.63 0.81
C ILE A 358 -9.69 4.31 2.17
N VAL A 359 -10.82 4.92 2.50
CA VAL A 359 -11.11 5.47 3.82
C VAL A 359 -12.11 4.56 4.52
N LEU A 360 -11.81 4.19 5.76
CA LEU A 360 -12.60 3.28 6.57
C LEU A 360 -12.95 3.93 7.90
N ASP A 361 -14.18 3.71 8.36
CA ASP A 361 -14.61 3.96 9.72
C ASP A 361 -14.37 2.67 10.54
N PRO A 362 -13.33 2.62 11.38
CA PRO A 362 -12.96 1.40 12.10
C PRO A 362 -14.02 0.98 13.14
N SER A 363 -14.91 1.87 13.55
CA SER A 363 -15.99 1.55 14.50
C SER A 363 -17.11 0.72 13.87
N LYS A 364 -17.20 0.74 12.53
CA LYS A 364 -18.22 0.03 11.75
C LYS A 364 -17.72 -1.28 11.15
N LEU A 365 -16.44 -1.62 11.30
CA LEU A 365 -15.89 -2.90 10.85
C LEU A 365 -16.45 -4.05 11.69
N VAL A 366 -16.95 -5.10 11.02
CA VAL A 366 -17.54 -6.27 11.67
C VAL A 366 -16.54 -7.43 11.64
N GLN A 367 -16.19 -7.96 12.82
CA GLN A 367 -15.31 -9.13 12.93
C GLN A 367 -16.07 -10.44 12.73
N LYS A 368 -15.53 -11.32 11.89
CA LYS A 368 -15.99 -12.69 11.65
C LYS A 368 -14.87 -13.68 11.95
N GLU A 369 -15.20 -14.80 12.58
CA GLU A 369 -14.23 -15.88 12.86
C GLU A 369 -13.74 -16.53 11.57
N MET A 370 -12.43 -16.82 11.51
CA MET A 370 -11.81 -17.60 10.44
C MET A 370 -11.79 -19.09 10.83
N ILE A 371 -12.88 -19.79 10.54
CA ILE A 371 -13.02 -21.23 10.85
C ILE A 371 -12.01 -22.03 10.03
N ASP A 372 -11.22 -22.87 10.70
CA ASP A 372 -10.12 -23.63 10.11
C ASP A 372 -9.10 -22.77 9.33
N GLY A 373 -8.98 -21.49 9.71
CA GLY A 373 -8.11 -20.53 9.05
C GLY A 373 -8.59 -20.08 7.67
N ALA A 374 -9.84 -20.37 7.29
CA ALA A 374 -10.42 -19.92 6.02
C ALA A 374 -11.06 -18.54 6.16
N TRP A 375 -10.90 -17.70 5.12
CA TRP A 375 -11.65 -16.45 5.02
C TRP A 375 -13.16 -16.73 4.92
N PRO A 376 -14.01 -16.04 5.71
CA PRO A 376 -15.45 -16.20 5.61
C PRO A 376 -15.95 -15.87 4.20
N LYS A 377 -16.90 -16.67 3.70
CA LYS A 377 -17.65 -16.31 2.50
C LYS A 377 -18.59 -15.16 2.86
N ASP A 378 -18.67 -14.18 1.97
CA ASP A 378 -19.57 -13.03 2.14
C ASP A 378 -21.05 -13.42 2.00
#